data_AF-A0A9W6PA55-F1
#
_entry.id   AF-A0A9W6PA55-F1
#
_cell.length_a   1.000
_cell.length_b   1.000
_cell.length_c   1.000
_cell.angle_alpha   90.00
_cell.angle_beta   90.00
_cell.angle_gamma   90.00
#
_symmetry.space_group_name_H-M   'P 1'
#
loop_
_entity.id
_entity.type
_entity.pdbx_description
1 polymer ?
#
loop_
_entity_poly.entity_id
_entity_poly.type
_entity_poly.pdbx_seq_one_letter_code
_entity_poly.pdbx_strand_id
1 'polypeptide(L)'
;MHLETLHHSLGRLVVASAKLESSLRRGLATLFMVYYHNGSILFEGQSIEWMVSNTKAVLKEPPARPEHERAIKILNEIQELNNKRNRLVHGEWTKKCEFACDGDVPGSKYCMCIIRPRNALPDERIFYVTRSRYRKTAETHQVAIRDIDELVQRMAEVESEILSALDACSI
;
A
#
# COMPACT_ATOMS: atom_id res chain seq x y z
N MET A 1 -22.01 6.16 14.27
CA MET A 1 -20.75 6.73 14.75
C MET A 1 -19.50 6.17 14.06
N HIS A 2 -19.37 4.86 13.78
CA HIS A 2 -18.11 4.32 13.21
C HIS A 2 -17.80 4.66 11.74
N LEU A 3 -18.81 4.99 10.90
CA LEU A 3 -18.57 5.29 9.47
C LEU A 3 -17.79 6.60 9.25
N GLU A 4 -18.02 7.62 10.07
CA GLU A 4 -17.27 8.87 10.01
C GLU A 4 -15.80 8.64 10.35
N THR A 5 -15.52 7.82 11.37
CA THR A 5 -14.16 7.44 11.75
C THR A 5 -13.47 6.65 10.63
N LEU A 6 -14.19 5.77 9.94
CA LEU A 6 -13.67 5.05 8.76
C LEU A 6 -13.28 6.03 7.65
N HIS A 7 -14.18 6.95 7.27
CA HIS A 7 -13.90 7.96 6.24
C HIS A 7 -12.70 8.85 6.61
N HIS A 8 -12.61 9.27 7.86
CA HIS A 8 -11.47 10.05 8.33
C HIS A 8 -10.14 9.28 8.19
N SER A 9 -10.13 8.01 8.58
CA SER A 9 -8.94 7.15 8.51
C SER A 9 -8.53 6.87 7.06
N LEU A 10 -9.51 6.64 6.17
CA LEU A 10 -9.27 6.51 4.73
C LEU A 10 -8.74 7.80 4.11
N GLY A 11 -9.23 8.96 4.53
CA GLY A 11 -8.71 10.26 4.11
C GLY A 11 -7.24 10.42 4.48
N ARG A 12 -6.86 10.07 5.72
CA ARG A 12 -5.46 10.05 6.15
C ARG A 12 -4.60 9.09 5.32
N LEU A 13 -5.12 7.91 4.98
CA LEU A 13 -4.45 6.94 4.12
C LEU A 13 -4.19 7.48 2.71
N VAL A 14 -5.17 8.17 2.12
CA VAL A 14 -5.00 8.79 0.79
C VAL A 14 -3.92 9.86 0.83
N VAL A 15 -3.90 10.71 1.87
CA VAL A 15 -2.88 11.75 2.04
C VAL A 15 -1.49 11.14 2.23
N ALA A 16 -1.34 10.14 3.11
CA ALA A 16 -0.05 9.47 3.34
C ALA A 16 0.45 8.78 2.07
N SER A 17 -0.43 8.10 1.35
CA SER A 17 -0.12 7.48 0.06
C SER A 17 0.36 8.49 -0.98
N ALA A 18 -0.28 9.67 -1.07
CA ALA A 18 0.12 10.70 -2.01
C ALA A 18 1.50 11.29 -1.68
N LYS A 19 1.79 11.49 -0.39
CA LYS A 19 3.11 11.93 0.07
C LYS A 19 4.20 10.92 -0.24
N LEU A 20 3.98 9.65 0.08
CA LEU A 20 4.90 8.56 -0.25
C LEU A 20 5.18 8.50 -1.76
N GLU A 21 4.14 8.62 -2.58
CA GLU A 21 4.27 8.63 -4.04
C GLU A 21 5.09 9.83 -4.55
N SER A 22 4.86 11.02 -3.97
CA SER A 22 5.64 12.23 -4.27
C SER A 22 7.12 12.07 -3.90
N SER A 23 7.40 11.52 -2.72
CA SER A 23 8.77 11.25 -2.25
C SER A 23 9.47 10.19 -3.11
N LEU A 24 8.75 9.14 -3.54
CA LEU A 24 9.28 8.17 -4.50
C LEU A 24 9.67 8.86 -5.81
N ARG A 25 8.78 9.65 -6.43
CA ARG A 25 9.09 10.39 -7.67
C ARG A 25 10.31 11.27 -7.52
N ARG A 26 10.41 11.99 -6.40
CA ARG A 26 11.57 12.86 -6.11
C ARG A 26 12.85 12.05 -6.00
N GLY A 27 12.84 10.96 -5.23
CA GLY A 27 14.02 10.10 -5.08
C GLY A 27 14.46 9.47 -6.39
N LEU A 28 13.51 9.09 -7.27
CA LEU A 28 13.83 8.60 -8.61
C LEU A 28 14.44 9.69 -9.50
N ALA A 29 13.89 10.90 -9.48
CA ALA A 29 14.47 12.02 -10.23
C ALA A 29 15.93 12.29 -9.81
N THR A 30 16.23 12.20 -8.50
CA THR A 30 17.60 12.28 -7.98
C THR A 30 18.47 11.13 -8.48
N LEU A 31 18.02 9.87 -8.30
CA LEU A 31 18.76 8.67 -8.69
C LEU A 31 19.15 8.69 -10.18
N PHE A 32 18.23 9.11 -11.05
CA PHE A 32 18.46 9.16 -12.49
C PHE A 32 19.17 10.43 -12.96
N MET A 33 19.75 11.21 -12.04
CA MET A 33 20.46 12.46 -12.32
C MET A 33 19.66 13.41 -13.22
N VAL A 34 18.33 13.41 -13.09
CA VAL A 34 17.48 14.34 -13.84
C VAL A 34 17.49 15.67 -13.09
N TYR A 35 18.67 16.32 -13.10
CA TYR A 35 18.98 17.58 -12.40
C TYR A 35 18.26 18.80 -12.98
N TYR A 36 17.44 18.63 -14.02
CA TYR A 36 16.54 19.70 -14.44
C TYR A 36 15.43 19.81 -13.42
N HIS A 37 15.06 21.05 -13.05
CA HIS A 37 14.01 21.40 -12.08
C HIS A 37 12.64 20.71 -12.29
N ASN A 38 12.49 19.94 -13.38
CA ASN A 38 11.29 19.24 -13.83
C ASN A 38 11.49 17.72 -14.01
N GLY A 39 12.56 17.11 -13.49
CA GLY A 39 12.80 15.67 -13.70
C GLY A 39 11.71 14.75 -13.14
N SER A 40 11.00 15.20 -12.11
CA SER A 40 9.82 14.51 -11.59
C SER A 40 8.68 14.41 -12.62
N ILE A 41 8.61 15.32 -13.61
CA ILE A 41 7.59 15.31 -14.67
C ILE A 41 7.67 14.02 -15.51
N LEU A 42 8.86 13.44 -15.67
CA LEU A 42 9.01 12.16 -16.38
C LEU A 42 8.27 11.01 -15.69
N PHE A 43 8.03 11.14 -14.38
CA PHE A 43 7.33 10.17 -13.57
C PHE A 43 5.89 10.57 -13.25
N GLU A 44 5.45 11.75 -13.69
CA GLU A 44 4.05 12.17 -13.57
C GLU A 44 3.16 11.25 -14.41
N GLY A 45 2.03 10.85 -13.85
CA GLY A 45 1.12 9.88 -14.48
C GLY A 45 1.61 8.43 -14.51
N GLN A 46 2.86 8.14 -14.11
CA GLN A 46 3.34 6.77 -13.98
C GLN A 46 2.83 6.11 -12.71
N SER A 47 2.51 4.81 -12.80
CA SER A 47 2.06 4.02 -11.66
C SER A 47 3.22 3.70 -10.71
N ILE A 48 2.93 3.59 -9.41
CA ILE A 48 3.92 3.14 -8.40
C ILE A 48 4.53 1.79 -8.79
N GLU A 49 3.74 0.88 -9.33
CA GLU A 49 4.21 -0.43 -9.77
C GLU A 49 5.24 -0.34 -10.90
N TRP A 50 4.98 0.52 -11.88
CA TRP A 50 5.92 0.77 -12.97
C TRP A 50 7.21 1.41 -12.45
N MET A 51 7.10 2.45 -11.61
CA MET A 51 8.24 3.14 -11.02
C MET A 51 9.13 2.19 -10.20
N VAL A 52 8.52 1.39 -9.31
CA VAL A 52 9.22 0.39 -8.49
C VAL A 52 9.93 -0.65 -9.37
N SER A 53 9.24 -1.21 -10.37
CA SER A 53 9.78 -2.28 -11.21
C SER A 53 10.98 -1.83 -12.02
N ASN A 54 10.90 -0.65 -12.66
CA ASN A 54 12.01 -0.11 -13.46
C ASN A 54 13.21 0.27 -12.59
N THR A 55 12.97 0.90 -11.44
CA THR A 55 14.05 1.26 -10.52
C THR A 55 14.80 0.02 -10.01
N LYS A 56 14.06 -1.04 -9.65
CA LYS A 56 14.67 -2.31 -9.25
C LYS A 56 15.48 -2.96 -10.37
N ALA A 57 15.10 -2.77 -11.63
CA ALA A 57 15.87 -3.29 -12.76
C ALA A 57 17.24 -2.60 -12.85
N VAL A 58 17.24 -1.27 -12.76
CA VAL A 58 18.47 -0.45 -12.78
C VAL A 58 19.38 -0.77 -11.60
N LEU A 59 18.84 -0.86 -10.38
CA LEU A 59 19.62 -1.16 -9.17
C LEU A 59 20.19 -2.60 -9.15
N LYS A 60 19.74 -3.49 -10.02
CA LYS A 60 20.27 -4.85 -10.16
C LYS A 60 21.37 -4.95 -11.20
N GLU A 61 21.59 -3.91 -12.00
CA GLU A 61 22.70 -3.91 -12.95
C GLU A 61 24.05 -3.85 -12.21
N PRO A 62 25.03 -4.66 -12.61
CA PRO A 62 26.30 -4.73 -11.92
C PRO A 62 27.15 -3.45 -12.08
N PRO A 63 27.98 -3.09 -11.08
CA PRO A 63 28.18 -3.83 -9.82
C PRO A 63 27.10 -3.52 -8.77
N ALA A 64 26.47 -4.56 -8.22
CA ALA A 64 25.52 -4.41 -7.12
C ALA A 64 26.24 -3.96 -5.84
N ARG A 65 25.72 -2.90 -5.22
CA ARG A 65 26.29 -2.32 -3.99
C ARG A 65 25.32 -2.51 -2.81
N PRO A 66 25.78 -2.59 -1.54
CA PRO A 66 24.91 -2.83 -0.38
C PRO A 66 23.72 -1.85 -0.24
N GLU A 67 23.91 -0.61 -0.70
CA GLU A 67 22.92 0.46 -0.68
C GLU A 67 21.79 0.16 -1.67
N HIS A 68 22.10 -0.50 -2.79
CA HIS A 68 21.11 -0.99 -3.75
C HIS A 68 20.17 -2.02 -3.13
N GLU A 69 20.69 -2.94 -2.31
CA GLU A 69 19.87 -3.94 -1.61
C GLU A 69 18.89 -3.27 -0.63
N ARG A 70 19.38 -2.28 0.13
CA ARG A 70 18.54 -1.47 1.03
C ARG A 70 17.43 -0.77 0.25
N ALA A 71 17.76 -0.11 -0.86
CA ALA A 71 16.77 0.56 -1.70
C ALA A 71 15.75 -0.42 -2.30
N ILE A 72 16.18 -1.59 -2.79
CA ILE A 72 15.29 -2.63 -3.30
C ILE A 72 14.31 -3.12 -2.24
N LYS A 73 14.76 -3.31 -0.99
CA LYS A 73 13.89 -3.70 0.12
C LYS A 73 12.79 -2.66 0.38
N ILE A 74 13.16 -1.38 0.43
CA ILE A 74 12.20 -0.28 0.61
C ILE A 74 11.23 -0.20 -0.58
N LEU A 75 11.72 -0.38 -1.81
CA LEU A 75 10.87 -0.39 -3.02
C LEU A 75 9.85 -1.55 -3.01
N ASN A 76 10.24 -2.73 -2.55
CA ASN A 76 9.31 -3.85 -2.36
C ASN A 76 8.22 -3.50 -1.34
N GLU A 77 8.62 -2.87 -0.23
CA GLU A 77 7.68 -2.45 0.79
C GLU A 77 6.69 -1.39 0.29
N ILE A 78 7.15 -0.41 -0.49
CA ILE A 78 6.27 0.57 -1.15
C ILE A 78 5.22 -0.14 -2.03
N GLN A 79 5.63 -1.16 -2.79
CA GLN A 79 4.72 -1.94 -3.62
C GLN A 79 3.65 -2.67 -2.78
N GLU A 80 4.04 -3.29 -1.66
CA GLU A 80 3.12 -3.94 -0.73
C GLU A 80 2.15 -2.96 -0.09
N LEU A 81 2.65 -1.81 0.40
CA LEU A 81 1.84 -0.75 1.00
C LEU A 81 0.83 -0.19 -0.01
N ASN A 82 1.25 0.07 -1.24
CA ASN A 82 0.36 0.53 -2.31
C ASN A 82 -0.71 -0.52 -2.68
N ASN A 83 -0.37 -1.81 -2.67
CA ASN A 83 -1.33 -2.88 -2.90
C ASN A 83 -2.41 -2.92 -1.81
N LYS A 84 -2.00 -2.82 -0.53
CA LYS A 84 -2.92 -2.71 0.62
C LYS A 84 -3.80 -1.47 0.51
N ARG A 85 -3.21 -0.30 0.25
CA ARG A 85 -3.95 0.97 0.06
C ARG A 85 -4.94 0.87 -1.07
N ASN A 86 -4.55 0.29 -2.20
CA ASN A 86 -5.44 0.14 -3.36
C ASN A 86 -6.65 -0.73 -3.03
N ARG A 87 -6.49 -1.76 -2.21
CA ARG A 87 -7.63 -2.54 -1.70
C ARG A 87 -8.57 -1.69 -0.85
N LEU A 88 -8.01 -0.93 0.09
CA LEU A 88 -8.78 -0.15 1.05
C LEU A 88 -9.49 1.06 0.43
N VAL A 89 -8.82 1.81 -0.45
CA VAL A 89 -9.37 3.05 -1.03
C VAL A 89 -10.39 2.77 -2.14
N HIS A 90 -10.21 1.68 -2.89
CA HIS A 90 -11.07 1.33 -4.03
C HIS A 90 -11.94 0.10 -3.77
N GLY A 91 -12.03 -0.33 -2.50
CA GLY A 91 -12.91 -1.42 -2.09
C GLY A 91 -14.29 -0.90 -1.72
N GLU A 92 -15.27 -1.78 -1.81
CA GLU A 92 -16.60 -1.58 -1.26
C GLU A 92 -16.59 -1.96 0.21
N TRP A 93 -17.13 -1.07 1.07
CA TRP A 93 -17.06 -1.20 2.52
C TRP A 93 -18.42 -1.54 3.11
N THR A 94 -18.46 -2.60 3.91
CA THR A 94 -19.67 -3.05 4.61
C THR A 94 -19.39 -3.35 6.08
N LYS A 95 -20.46 -3.42 6.89
CA LYS A 95 -20.38 -3.75 8.32
C LYS A 95 -20.45 -5.25 8.61
N LYS A 96 -20.79 -6.05 7.61
CA LYS A 96 -20.97 -7.50 7.72
C LYS A 96 -20.28 -8.14 6.53
N CYS A 97 -19.75 -9.34 6.70
CA CYS A 97 -19.28 -10.13 5.57
C CYS A 97 -20.45 -10.33 4.59
N GLU A 98 -20.25 -10.01 3.31
CA GLU A 98 -21.27 -10.19 2.27
C GLU A 98 -21.39 -11.66 1.85
N PHE A 99 -20.39 -12.47 2.18
CA PHE A 99 -20.42 -13.91 2.00
C PHE A 99 -20.99 -14.59 3.24
N ALA A 100 -21.81 -15.61 3.04
CA ALA A 100 -22.33 -16.43 4.12
C ALA A 100 -21.17 -16.97 4.97
N CYS A 101 -21.07 -16.49 6.20
CA CYS A 101 -20.18 -17.06 7.21
C CYS A 101 -20.99 -17.99 8.10
N ASP A 102 -20.38 -19.08 8.55
CA ASP A 102 -21.01 -20.15 9.33
C ASP A 102 -21.99 -19.59 10.38
N GLY A 103 -23.26 -19.98 10.29
CA GLY A 103 -24.34 -19.58 11.20
C GLY A 103 -25.59 -19.00 10.53
N ASP A 104 -25.46 -18.29 9.40
CA ASP A 104 -26.59 -17.63 8.74
C ASP A 104 -27.27 -18.48 7.66
N VAL A 105 -26.61 -19.55 7.18
CA VAL A 105 -27.15 -20.50 6.20
C VAL A 105 -26.84 -21.93 6.66
N PRO A 106 -27.85 -22.78 6.94
CA PRO A 106 -27.64 -24.17 7.28
C PRO A 106 -26.86 -24.90 6.18
N GLY A 107 -25.64 -25.37 6.47
CA GLY A 107 -24.78 -26.11 5.54
C GLY A 107 -23.57 -25.34 4.97
N SER A 108 -23.45 -24.05 5.26
CA SER A 108 -22.35 -23.19 4.78
C SER A 108 -21.07 -23.31 5.62
N LYS A 109 -20.33 -24.43 5.48
CA LYS A 109 -19.07 -24.71 6.24
C LYS A 109 -17.87 -23.80 5.92
N TYR A 110 -18.02 -22.79 5.06
CA TYR A 110 -16.88 -21.99 4.57
C TYR A 110 -17.24 -20.51 4.49
N CYS A 111 -16.78 -19.73 5.47
CA CYS A 111 -16.74 -18.28 5.38
C CYS A 111 -15.65 -17.87 4.38
N MET A 112 -16.01 -17.20 3.29
CA MET A 112 -15.04 -16.71 2.30
C MET A 112 -14.38 -15.37 2.69
N CYS A 113 -14.69 -14.85 3.87
CA CYS A 113 -14.04 -13.65 4.39
C CYS A 113 -12.64 -13.98 4.95
N ILE A 114 -11.64 -13.23 4.50
CA ILE A 114 -10.29 -13.28 5.05
C ILE A 114 -10.29 -12.49 6.37
N ILE A 115 -10.25 -13.23 7.48
CA ILE A 115 -10.36 -12.71 8.85
C ILE A 115 -9.06 -12.00 9.27
N ARG A 116 -9.17 -10.98 10.13
CA ARG A 116 -7.98 -10.32 10.72
C ARG A 116 -7.11 -11.38 11.43
N PRO A 117 -5.78 -11.31 11.31
CA PRO A 117 -4.88 -12.20 12.04
C PRO A 117 -5.15 -12.20 13.54
N ARG A 118 -5.05 -13.37 14.20
CA ARG A 118 -5.31 -13.50 15.64
C ARG A 118 -4.35 -12.69 16.52
N ASN A 119 -3.17 -12.37 16.00
CA ASN A 119 -2.16 -11.55 16.66
C ASN A 119 -2.34 -10.05 16.40
N ALA A 120 -3.34 -9.65 15.60
CA ALA A 120 -3.62 -8.24 15.36
C ALA A 120 -4.13 -7.58 16.65
N LEU A 121 -3.78 -6.31 16.86
CA LEU A 121 -4.19 -5.61 18.06
C LEU A 121 -5.73 -5.48 18.13
N PRO A 122 -6.32 -5.54 19.34
CA PRO A 122 -7.75 -5.39 19.51
C PRO A 122 -8.26 -4.04 18.99
N ASP A 123 -9.34 -4.08 18.21
CA ASP A 123 -10.12 -2.92 17.78
C ASP A 123 -11.52 -3.41 17.42
N GLU A 124 -12.54 -2.84 18.07
CA GLU A 124 -13.95 -3.22 17.89
C GLU A 124 -14.56 -2.59 16.63
N ARG A 125 -13.88 -1.62 16.02
CA ARG A 125 -14.36 -0.87 14.85
C ARG A 125 -14.01 -1.62 13.58
N ILE A 126 -14.63 -2.78 13.42
CA ILE A 126 -14.36 -3.73 12.35
C ILE A 126 -15.32 -3.50 11.18
N PHE A 127 -14.76 -3.52 9.99
CA PHE A 127 -15.46 -3.46 8.71
C PHE A 127 -14.98 -4.58 7.80
N TYR A 128 -15.69 -4.74 6.69
CA TYR A 128 -15.38 -5.68 5.64
C TYR A 128 -15.17 -4.90 4.36
N VAL A 129 -14.05 -5.15 3.68
CA VAL A 129 -13.72 -4.51 2.42
C VAL A 129 -13.64 -5.55 1.31
N THR A 130 -14.51 -5.42 0.33
CA THR A 130 -14.55 -6.26 -0.87
C THR A 130 -13.92 -5.51 -2.02
N ARG A 131 -13.05 -6.16 -2.80
CA ARG A 131 -12.57 -5.56 -4.05
C ARG A 131 -12.60 -6.52 -5.21
N SER A 132 -13.53 -6.27 -6.13
CA SER A 132 -13.59 -6.98 -7.40
C SER A 132 -12.69 -6.26 -8.43
N ARG A 133 -11.42 -6.66 -8.52
CA ARG A 133 -10.53 -6.18 -9.61
C ARG A 133 -10.57 -7.09 -10.85
N TYR A 134 -11.04 -8.33 -10.70
CA TYR A 134 -11.10 -9.31 -11.77
C TYR A 134 -12.38 -10.13 -11.66
N ARG A 135 -13.04 -10.39 -12.81
CA ARG A 135 -14.28 -11.19 -12.96
C ARG A 135 -14.21 -12.63 -12.42
N LYS A 136 -13.17 -13.03 -11.67
CA LYS A 136 -12.95 -14.44 -11.30
C LYS A 136 -13.06 -14.76 -9.82
N THR A 137 -12.76 -13.86 -8.88
CA THR A 137 -13.07 -14.04 -7.44
C THR A 137 -13.05 -12.70 -6.72
N ALA A 138 -14.15 -12.35 -6.04
CA ALA A 138 -14.16 -11.22 -5.12
C ALA A 138 -13.66 -11.72 -3.76
N GLU A 139 -12.61 -11.08 -3.23
CA GLU A 139 -12.11 -11.34 -1.87
C GLU A 139 -12.63 -10.26 -0.93
N THR A 140 -13.23 -10.67 0.19
CA THR A 140 -13.61 -9.77 1.28
C THR A 140 -12.63 -9.91 2.43
N HIS A 141 -12.07 -8.80 2.89
CA HIS A 141 -11.16 -8.77 4.02
C HIS A 141 -11.82 -8.11 5.22
N GLN A 142 -11.67 -8.71 6.39
CA GLN A 142 -11.98 -8.05 7.65
C GLN A 142 -10.85 -7.06 7.97
N VAL A 143 -11.21 -5.80 8.23
CA VAL A 143 -10.28 -4.70 8.48
C VAL A 143 -10.80 -3.86 9.64
N ALA A 144 -9.96 -3.60 10.63
CA ALA A 144 -10.23 -2.65 11.68
C ALA A 144 -9.71 -1.25 11.30
N ILE A 145 -10.31 -0.21 11.87
CA ILE A 145 -9.82 1.17 11.69
C ILE A 145 -8.34 1.29 12.06
N ARG A 146 -7.91 0.64 13.14
CA ARG A 146 -6.51 0.61 13.55
C ARG A 146 -5.56 0.05 12.49
N ASP A 147 -5.99 -0.92 11.67
CA ASP A 147 -5.14 -1.45 10.59
C ASP A 147 -4.85 -0.37 9.53
N ILE A 148 -5.83 0.52 9.29
CA ILE A 148 -5.69 1.66 8.38
C ILE A 148 -4.71 2.68 8.99
N ASP A 149 -4.84 2.96 10.29
CA ASP A 149 -3.94 3.86 11.01
C ASP A 149 -2.49 3.36 11.03
N GLU A 150 -2.30 2.05 11.24
CA GLU A 150 -0.97 1.41 11.18
C GLU A 150 -0.40 1.47 9.76
N LEU A 151 -1.23 1.28 8.74
CA LEU A 151 -0.81 1.44 7.35
C LEU A 151 -0.39 2.89 7.04
N VAL A 152 -1.15 3.88 7.54
CA VAL A 152 -0.82 5.32 7.43
C VAL A 152 0.53 5.61 8.05
N GLN A 153 0.75 5.13 9.27
CA GLN A 153 1.99 5.33 10.00
C GLN A 153 3.17 4.68 9.24
N ARG A 154 2.99 3.45 8.75
CA ARG A 154 4.04 2.77 8.01
C ARG A 154 4.37 3.45 6.68
N MET A 155 3.37 3.98 5.98
CA MET A 155 3.61 4.79 4.77
C MET A 155 4.44 6.04 5.07
N ALA A 156 4.20 6.73 6.19
CA ALA A 156 4.97 7.90 6.59
C ALA A 156 6.41 7.55 6.99
N GLU A 157 6.63 6.42 7.65
CA GLU A 157 7.98 5.92 7.95
C GLU A 157 8.76 5.62 6.67
N VAL A 158 8.17 4.86 5.76
CA VAL A 158 8.78 4.51 4.47
C VAL A 158 9.01 5.75 3.60
N GLU A 159 8.12 6.75 3.64
CA GLU A 159 8.31 8.05 3.01
C GLU A 159 9.57 8.76 3.51
N SER A 160 9.83 8.72 4.82
CA SER A 160 11.03 9.34 5.41
C SER A 160 12.32 8.61 5.03
N GLU A 161 12.24 7.30 4.77
CA GLU A 161 13.40 6.46 4.45
C GLU A 161 13.79 6.50 2.97
N ILE A 162 12.82 6.55 2.05
CA ILE A 162 13.05 6.32 0.62
C ILE A 162 14.01 7.32 -0.02
N LEU A 163 13.93 8.61 0.34
CA LEU A 163 14.82 9.63 -0.21
C LEU A 163 16.28 9.32 0.13
N SER A 164 16.58 9.02 1.39
CA SER A 164 17.94 8.67 1.83
C SER A 164 18.46 7.39 1.17
N ALA A 165 17.57 6.42 0.91
CA ALA A 165 17.95 5.15 0.32
C ALA A 165 18.28 5.30 -1.16
N LEU A 166 17.48 6.07 -1.91
CA LEU A 166 17.73 6.33 -3.32
C LEU A 166 18.89 7.29 -3.54
N ASP A 167 19.08 8.29 -2.68
CA ASP A 167 20.21 9.22 -2.74
C ASP A 167 21.55 8.50 -2.57
N ALA A 168 21.63 7.56 -1.63
CA ALA A 168 22.81 6.69 -1.45
C ALA A 168 23.09 5.78 -2.65
N CYS A 169 22.10 5.56 -3.52
CA CYS A 169 22.24 4.76 -4.74
C CYS A 169 22.60 5.59 -5.96
N SER A 170 22.64 6.93 -5.86
CA SER A 170 22.95 7.83 -6.98
C SER A 170 24.23 7.37 -7.69
N ILE A 171 24.15 7.41 -9.02
CA ILE A 171 25.22 7.06 -9.95
C ILE A 171 26.04 8.31 -10.25
#